data_AF-A0A3C1YVX8-F1
#
_entry.id   AF-A0A3C1YVX8-F1
#
_cell.length_a   1.000
_cell.length_b   1.000
_cell.length_c   1.000
_cell.angle_alpha   90.00
_cell.angle_beta   90.00
_cell.angle_gamma   90.00
#
_symmetry.space_group_name_H-M   'P 1'
#
loop_
_entity.id
_entity.type
_entity.pdbx_description
1 polymer ?
#
loop_
_entity_poly.entity_id
_entity_poly.type
_entity_poly.pdbx_seq_one_letter_code
_entity_poly.pdbx_strand_id
1 'polypeptide(L)' 'RLAGYRVPVEPITTADMPRPAKRPAYSVLSAERLHHLGFTMPSWQDGLQRFMKALPVVSSMPARA' A
#
# COMPACT_ATOMS: atom_id res chain seq x y z
N ARG A 1 -7.62 -7.55 -7.37
CA ARG A 1 -6.19 -7.16 -7.38
C ARG A 1 -6.01 -6.03 -8.38
N LEU A 2 -5.42 -4.89 -8.00
CA LEU A 2 -5.36 -3.71 -8.87
C LEU A 2 -4.23 -3.77 -9.92
N ALA A 3 -3.12 -4.45 -9.62
CA ALA A 3 -1.96 -4.55 -10.51
C ALA A 3 -1.97 -5.76 -11.46
N GLY A 4 -3.06 -6.53 -11.54
CA GLY A 4 -3.17 -7.68 -12.46
C GLY A 4 -2.38 -8.95 -12.11
N TYR A 5 -1.39 -8.89 -11.22
CA TYR A 5 -0.59 -10.06 -10.82
C TYR A 5 -1.40 -11.15 -10.12
N ARG A 6 -1.03 -12.42 -10.31
CA ARG A 6 -1.59 -13.60 -9.62
C ARG A 6 -0.54 -14.28 -8.73
N VAL A 7 0.15 -13.48 -7.92
CA VAL A 7 1.16 -13.97 -6.98
C VAL A 7 0.51 -14.19 -5.59
N PRO A 8 0.69 -15.35 -4.94
CA PRO A 8 0.28 -15.57 -3.56
C PRO A 8 1.09 -14.67 -2.61
N VAL A 9 0.45 -14.19 -1.55
CA VAL A 9 1.10 -13.35 -0.53
C VAL A 9 0.97 -14.05 0.81
N GLU A 10 2.11 -14.47 1.36
CA GLU A 10 2.17 -15.17 2.64
C GLU A 10 2.52 -14.18 3.77
N PRO A 11 1.73 -14.13 4.86
CA PRO A 11 2.04 -13.28 6.00
C PRO A 11 3.25 -13.81 6.78
N ILE A 12 4.13 -12.90 7.22
CA ILE A 12 5.28 -13.20 8.08
C ILE A 12 5.37 -12.20 9.24
N THR A 13 6.14 -12.51 10.26
CA THR A 13 6.44 -11.62 11.38
C THR A 13 7.65 -10.72 11.09
N THR A 14 7.81 -9.66 11.87
CA THR A 14 9.03 -8.83 11.83
C THR A 14 10.29 -9.63 12.16
N ALA A 15 10.19 -10.68 12.98
CA ALA A 15 11.32 -11.51 13.37
C ALA A 15 11.83 -12.40 12.22
N ASP A 16 10.94 -12.80 11.31
CA ASP A 16 11.29 -13.59 10.13
C ASP A 16 12.13 -12.79 9.11
N MET A 17 12.09 -11.45 9.18
CA MET A 17 12.87 -10.55 8.33
C MET A 17 13.51 -9.40 9.13
N PRO A 18 14.57 -9.69 9.91
CA PRO A 18 15.18 -8.69 10.77
C PRO A 18 15.87 -7.59 9.97
N ARG A 19 15.77 -6.35 10.45
CA ARG A 19 16.43 -5.17 9.87
C ARG A 19 17.11 -4.38 10.97
N PRO A 20 18.24 -3.69 10.68
CA PRO A 20 18.95 -2.90 11.69
C PRO A 20 18.09 -1.81 12.35
N ALA A 21 17.23 -1.15 11.57
CA ALA A 21 16.31 -0.14 12.08
C ALA A 21 15.05 -0.77 12.66
N LYS A 22 14.73 -0.42 13.92
CA LYS A 22 13.49 -0.85 14.59
C LYS A 22 12.27 -0.21 13.93
N ARG A 23 11.21 -1.01 13.74
CA ARG A 23 9.93 -0.55 13.19
C ARG A 23 8.87 -0.59 14.29
N PRO A 24 8.06 0.48 14.47
CA PRO A 24 6.89 0.42 15.33
C PRO A 24 5.92 -0.65 14.83
N ALA A 25 5.30 -1.40 15.75
CA ALA A 25 4.26 -2.38 15.41
C ALA A 25 2.97 -1.70 14.92
N TYR A 26 2.75 -0.44 15.33
CA TYR A 26 1.58 0.35 14.97
C TYR A 26 2.00 1.76 14.59
N SER A 27 1.77 2.15 13.33
CA SER A 27 2.19 3.43 12.77
C SER A 27 1.02 4.21 12.12
N VAL A 28 -0.21 3.93 12.54
CA VAL A 28 -1.40 4.68 12.07
C VAL A 28 -1.39 6.08 12.69
N LEU A 29 -1.60 7.09 11.87
CA LEU A 29 -1.66 8.49 12.29
C LEU A 29 -3.12 8.96 12.40
N SER A 30 -3.40 9.82 13.37
CA SER A 30 -4.73 10.45 13.52
C SER A 30 -4.95 11.53 12.45
N ALA A 31 -6.12 11.51 11.83
CA ALA A 31 -6.59 12.54 10.89
C ALA A 31 -7.38 13.67 11.57
N GLU A 32 -7.45 13.69 12.91
CA GLU A 32 -8.28 14.63 13.68
C GLU A 32 -8.06 16.10 13.32
N ARG A 33 -6.81 16.53 13.15
CA ARG A 33 -6.51 17.92 12.74
C ARG A 33 -7.07 18.25 11.35
N LEU A 34 -7.06 17.30 10.42
CA LEU A 34 -7.63 17.49 9.09
C LEU A 34 -9.15 17.62 9.16
N HIS A 35 -9.79 16.80 10.00
CA HIS A 35 -11.23 16.87 10.23
C HIS A 35 -11.65 18.23 10.83
N HIS A 36 -10.88 18.76 11.80
CA HIS A 36 -11.12 20.10 12.34
C HIS A 36 -11.01 21.22 11.31
N LEU A 37 -10.23 21.01 10.25
CA LEU A 37 -10.11 21.94 9.12
C LEU A 37 -11.17 21.70 8.03
N GLY A 38 -12.12 20.78 8.24
CA GLY A 38 -13.19 20.46 7.29
C GLY A 38 -12.77 19.48 6.18
N PHE A 39 -11.57 18.89 6.25
CA PHE A 39 -11.12 17.90 5.28
C PHE A 39 -11.46 16.48 5.75
N THR A 40 -11.91 15.64 4.83
CA THR A 40 -12.06 14.19 5.07
C THR A 40 -11.07 13.45 4.18
N MET A 41 -10.24 12.62 4.79
CA MET A 41 -9.30 11.80 4.03
C MET A 41 -10.03 10.63 3.37
N PRO A 42 -9.75 10.33 2.08
CA PRO A 42 -10.26 9.13 1.45
C PRO A 42 -9.68 7.88 2.13
N SER A 43 -10.33 6.74 1.93
CA SER A 43 -9.76 5.46 2.33
C SER A 43 -8.47 5.18 1.55
N TRP A 44 -7.55 4.42 2.15
CA TRP A 44 -6.30 4.07 1.47
C TRP A 44 -6.55 3.26 0.19
N GLN A 45 -7.64 2.49 0.14
CA GLN A 45 -8.04 1.71 -1.03
C GLN A 45 -8.41 2.62 -2.20
N ASP A 46 -9.17 3.69 -1.95
CA ASP A 46 -9.53 4.67 -2.98
C ASP A 46 -8.28 5.39 -3.51
N GLY A 47 -7.39 5.83 -2.63
CA GLY A 47 -6.10 6.42 -3.02
C GLY A 47 -5.27 5.49 -3.90
N LEU A 48 -5.15 4.21 -3.51
CA LEU A 48 -4.44 3.19 -4.30
C LEU A 48 -5.11 2.96 -5.67
N GLN A 49 -6.44 2.91 -5.74
CA GLN A 49 -7.16 2.75 -7.01
C GLN A 49 -6.90 3.92 -7.97
N ARG A 50 -6.97 5.15 -7.48
CA ARG A 50 -6.69 6.36 -8.28
C ARG A 50 -5.25 6.33 -8.80
N PHE A 51 -4.30 6.00 -7.95
CA PHE A 51 -2.90 5.87 -8.33
C PHE A 51 -2.70 4.82 -9.44
N MET A 52 -3.23 3.61 -9.25
CA MET A 52 -3.10 2.52 -10.23
C MET A 52 -3.74 2.84 -11.59
N LYS A 53 -4.84 3.60 -11.61
CA LYS A 53 -5.46 4.09 -12.86
C LYS A 53 -4.66 5.18 -13.56
N ALA A 54 -3.93 5.99 -12.80
CA ALA A 54 -3.11 7.07 -13.33
C ALA A 54 -1.74 6.58 -13.85
N LEU A 55 -1.32 5.36 -13.49
CA LEU A 55 -0.11 4.76 -14.04
C LEU A 55 -0.28 4.52 -15.55
N PRO A 56 0.74 4.85 -16.37
CA PRO A 56 0.77 4.38 -17.75
C PRO A 56 0.61 2.87 -17.79
N VAL A 57 -0.12 2.35 -18.77
CA VAL A 57 -0.15 0.91 -19.04
C VAL A 57 1.26 0.51 -19.46
N VAL A 58 2.04 0.03 -18.50
CA VAL A 58 3.32 -0.61 -18.81
C VAL A 58 2.94 -1.94 -19.45
N SER A 59 3.17 -2.07 -20.76
CA SER A 59 2.99 -3.34 -21.47
C SER A 59 3.62 -4.46 -20.65
N SER A 60 2.81 -5.46 -20.32
CA SER A 60 3.23 -6.65 -19.61
C SER A 60 4.46 -7.25 -20.30
N MET A 61 5.62 -7.20 -19.65
CA MET A 61 6.68 -8.14 -20.00
C MET A 61 6.13 -9.55 -19.73
N PRO A 62 6.28 -10.51 -20.65
CA PRO A 62 5.79 -11.86 -20.43
C PRO A 62 6.50 -12.44 -19.21
N ALA A 63 5.75 -13.23 -18.44
CA ALA A 63 6.28 -13.99 -17.32
C ALA A 63 7.54 -14.74 -17.77
N ARG A 64 8.68 -14.46 -17.14
CA ARG A 64 9.88 -15.28 -17.33
C ARG A 64 9.55 -16.69 -16.82
N ALA A 65 9.80 -17.66 -17.70
CA ALA A 65 9.74 -19.10 -17.44
C ALA A 65 10.69 -19.51 -16.31
#